data_AF-A0A937QX80-F1
#
_entry.id   AF-A0A937QX80-F1
#
_cell.length_a   1.000
_cell.length_b   1.000
_cell.length_c   1.000
_cell.angle_alpha   90.00
_cell.angle_beta   90.00
_cell.angle_gamma   90.00
#
_symmetry.space_group_name_H-M   'P 1'
#
loop_
_entity.id
_entity.type
_entity.pdbx_description
1 polymer ?
#
loop_
_entity_poly.entity_id
_entity_poly.type
_entity_poly.pdbx_seq_one_letter_code
_entity_poly.pdbx_strand_id
1 'polypeptide(L)'
;MSKLRRYDYLLSVLPALEPMGSIPPMSKRDLLEQVAGSNGPVRTVEILLLSDDLTQYQALLTEEITHDQVDSAVLSLDKAEKEAVLPDFLLSEEATEEQQNDRSSIDAIWSRYFHHAASVAKRARSSFLKAWIGFEVGLRNALVTTRSHTLELDPTSYLVTPELADKDMDYSHVVSAWSAAADPLAALEVLDKSRWDWLDEHGGWYSFSACEIEVYTAKLVLLHHWRRILSDKQQRNKASLK
;
A
#
# COMPACT_ATOMS: atom_id res chain seq x y z
N MET A 1 -30.07 -8.29 15.59
CA MET A 1 -29.74 -7.63 14.31
C MET A 1 -29.07 -8.66 13.41
N SER A 2 -29.54 -8.85 12.17
CA SER A 2 -28.95 -9.85 11.28
C SER A 2 -27.48 -9.49 10.99
N LYS A 3 -26.59 -10.48 10.93
CA LYS A 3 -25.14 -10.30 10.63
C LYS A 3 -24.85 -9.52 9.33
N LEU A 4 -25.85 -9.34 8.46
CA LEU A 4 -25.75 -8.74 7.13
C LEU A 4 -25.71 -7.19 7.12
N ARG A 5 -25.87 -6.52 8.26
CA ARG A 5 -25.80 -5.04 8.35
C ARG A 5 -24.88 -4.56 9.47
N ARG A 6 -23.79 -5.28 9.72
CA ARG A 6 -22.89 -4.96 10.84
C ARG A 6 -22.21 -3.58 10.66
N TYR A 7 -22.05 -3.13 9.42
CA TYR A 7 -21.29 -1.92 9.09
C TYR A 7 -22.10 -0.87 8.34
N ASP A 8 -23.44 -0.97 8.39
CA ASP A 8 -24.34 -0.06 7.68
C ASP A 8 -24.13 1.40 8.07
N TYR A 9 -24.03 1.67 9.37
CA TYR A 9 -23.79 3.01 9.89
C TYR A 9 -22.46 3.55 9.36
N LEU A 10 -21.36 2.82 9.58
CA LEU A 10 -20.01 3.24 9.17
C LEU A 10 -19.97 3.53 7.66
N LEU A 11 -20.45 2.62 6.82
CA LEU A 11 -20.46 2.82 5.37
C LEU A 11 -21.36 3.98 4.93
N SER A 12 -22.42 4.29 5.67
CA SER A 12 -23.30 5.43 5.36
C SER A 12 -22.72 6.79 5.76
N VAL A 13 -21.77 6.81 6.70
CA VAL A 13 -21.13 8.06 7.17
C VAL A 13 -19.76 8.31 6.54
N LEU A 14 -19.21 7.33 5.81
CA LEU A 14 -17.98 7.54 5.04
C LEU A 14 -18.29 8.45 3.83
N PRO A 15 -17.45 9.47 3.58
CA PRO A 15 -17.63 10.34 2.41
C PRO A 15 -17.40 9.54 1.12
N ALA A 16 -18.05 9.93 0.03
CA ALA A 16 -17.82 9.29 -1.26
C ALA A 16 -16.37 9.50 -1.73
N LEU A 17 -15.76 8.46 -2.30
CA LEU A 17 -14.46 8.58 -2.97
C LEU A 17 -14.67 9.01 -4.41
N GLU A 18 -14.13 10.17 -4.74
CA GLU A 18 -14.03 10.66 -6.10
C GLU A 18 -12.97 9.86 -6.90
N PRO A 19 -12.98 9.93 -8.25
CA PRO A 19 -12.03 9.20 -9.10
C PRO A 19 -10.56 9.47 -8.77
N MET A 20 -9.68 8.55 -9.18
CA MET A 20 -8.23 8.66 -9.01
C MET A 20 -7.72 10.06 -9.40
N GLY A 21 -6.91 10.66 -8.51
CA GLY A 21 -6.36 11.99 -8.66
C GLY A 21 -7.17 13.15 -8.07
N SER A 22 -8.34 12.84 -7.54
CA SER A 22 -9.14 13.77 -6.75
C SER A 22 -8.52 14.02 -5.37
N ILE A 23 -9.03 15.04 -4.67
CA ILE A 23 -8.61 15.34 -3.29
C ILE A 23 -9.20 14.26 -2.37
N PRO A 24 -8.39 13.59 -1.52
CA PRO A 24 -8.90 12.65 -0.54
C PRO A 24 -9.94 13.34 0.36
N PRO A 25 -11.13 12.78 0.56
CA PRO A 25 -12.19 13.45 1.31
C PRO A 25 -11.97 13.46 2.83
N MET A 26 -11.03 12.65 3.33
CA MET A 26 -10.65 12.55 4.73
C MET A 26 -9.21 12.06 4.87
N SER A 27 -8.60 12.26 6.05
CA SER A 27 -7.26 11.72 6.32
C SER A 27 -7.30 10.21 6.62
N LYS A 28 -6.15 9.55 6.47
CA LYS A 28 -6.00 8.12 6.83
C LYS A 28 -6.22 7.88 8.34
N ARG A 29 -5.80 8.83 9.19
CA ARG A 29 -6.00 8.76 10.65
C ARG A 29 -7.48 8.89 11.02
N ASP A 30 -8.18 9.86 10.43
CA ASP A 30 -9.63 10.03 10.67
C ASP A 30 -10.41 8.76 10.28
N LEU A 31 -10.03 8.13 9.16
CA LEU A 31 -10.63 6.86 8.76
C LEU A 31 -10.40 5.77 9.82
N LEU A 32 -9.16 5.60 10.27
CA LEU A 32 -8.82 4.60 11.28
C LEU A 32 -9.58 4.82 12.59
N GLU A 33 -9.67 6.08 13.06
CA GLU A 33 -10.44 6.46 14.24
C GLU A 33 -11.93 6.15 14.08
N GLN A 34 -12.51 6.47 12.92
CA GLN A 34 -13.93 6.23 12.63
C GLN A 34 -14.25 4.73 12.54
N VAL A 35 -13.36 3.94 11.93
CA VAL A 35 -13.45 2.47 11.88
C VAL A 35 -13.36 1.89 13.30
N ALA A 36 -12.42 2.35 14.12
CA ALA A 36 -12.26 1.90 15.49
C ALA A 36 -13.47 2.25 16.36
N GLY A 37 -13.93 3.51 16.31
CA GLY A 37 -15.11 3.99 17.05
C GLY A 37 -16.41 3.29 16.65
N SER A 38 -16.49 2.75 15.43
CA SER A 38 -17.68 2.05 14.91
C SER A 38 -17.59 0.51 15.03
N ASN A 39 -16.62 -0.04 15.76
CA ASN A 39 -16.37 -1.49 15.85
C ASN A 39 -16.18 -2.16 14.46
N GLY A 40 -15.54 -1.42 13.55
CA GLY A 40 -15.20 -1.84 12.20
C GLY A 40 -14.08 -2.89 12.14
N PRO A 41 -13.65 -3.30 10.94
CA PRO A 41 -12.56 -4.25 10.73
C PRO A 41 -11.18 -3.58 10.91
N VAL A 42 -10.90 -3.05 12.12
CA VAL A 42 -9.70 -2.25 12.42
C VAL A 42 -8.41 -2.91 11.96
N ARG A 43 -8.22 -4.19 12.28
CA ARG A 43 -6.96 -4.89 11.97
C ARG A 43 -6.65 -4.98 10.47
N THR A 44 -7.65 -5.13 9.61
CA THR A 44 -7.41 -5.22 8.16
C THR A 44 -7.21 -3.83 7.57
N VAL A 45 -7.92 -2.82 8.09
CA VAL A 45 -7.70 -1.40 7.76
C VAL A 45 -6.29 -0.96 8.13
N GLU A 46 -5.81 -1.27 9.33
CA GLU A 46 -4.42 -0.97 9.77
C GLU A 46 -3.39 -1.56 8.81
N ILE A 47 -3.57 -2.80 8.36
CA ILE A 47 -2.65 -3.43 7.41
C ILE A 47 -2.64 -2.70 6.07
N LEU A 48 -3.81 -2.34 5.54
CA LEU A 48 -3.90 -1.59 4.28
C LEU A 48 -3.22 -0.23 4.39
N LEU A 49 -3.46 0.51 5.48
CA LEU A 49 -2.81 1.80 5.74
C LEU A 49 -1.30 1.67 5.96
N LEU A 50 -0.85 0.60 6.62
CA LEU A 50 0.56 0.33 6.87
C LEU A 50 1.36 0.18 5.58
N SER A 51 0.78 -0.35 4.49
CA SER A 51 1.47 -0.43 3.19
C SER A 51 1.93 0.94 2.68
N ASP A 52 1.10 1.96 2.86
CA ASP A 52 1.41 3.34 2.47
C ASP A 52 2.48 3.94 3.39
N ASP A 53 2.37 3.67 4.69
CA ASP A 53 3.35 4.12 5.67
C ASP A 53 4.73 3.51 5.41
N LEU A 54 4.82 2.24 4.99
CA LEU A 54 6.07 1.59 4.59
C LEU A 54 6.63 2.16 3.29
N THR A 55 5.76 2.53 2.34
CA THR A 55 6.18 3.22 1.12
C THR A 55 6.79 4.59 1.44
N GLN A 56 6.17 5.35 2.36
CA GLN A 56 6.73 6.61 2.84
C GLN A 56 8.02 6.42 3.65
N TYR A 57 8.08 5.39 4.48
CA TYR A 57 9.30 5.04 5.21
C TYR A 57 10.46 4.73 4.25
N GLN A 58 10.20 3.98 3.18
CA GLN A 58 11.19 3.73 2.14
C GLN A 58 11.64 5.04 1.47
N ALA A 59 10.71 5.91 1.10
CA ALA A 59 11.02 7.21 0.50
C ALA A 59 11.83 8.11 1.44
N LEU A 60 11.59 8.02 2.75
CA LEU A 60 12.37 8.73 3.77
C LEU A 60 13.79 8.18 3.87
N LEU A 61 13.97 6.85 3.85
CA LEU A 61 15.29 6.21 3.86
C LEU A 61 16.13 6.56 2.62
N THR A 62 15.48 6.76 1.47
CA THR A 62 16.14 7.16 0.22
C THR A 62 16.24 8.68 0.06
N GLU A 63 15.91 9.45 1.09
CA GLU A 63 15.93 10.93 1.10
C GLU A 63 15.06 11.57 -0.02
N GLU A 64 14.08 10.83 -0.55
CA GLU A 64 13.15 11.34 -1.55
C GLU A 64 12.14 12.32 -0.94
N ILE A 65 11.79 12.09 0.33
CA ILE A 65 10.93 12.94 1.14
C ILE A 65 11.60 13.29 2.46
N THR A 66 11.13 14.37 3.06
CA THR A 66 11.56 14.86 4.37
C THR A 66 10.57 14.48 5.46
N HIS A 67 10.99 14.47 6.73
CA HIS A 67 10.15 14.10 7.88
C HIS A 67 8.88 14.96 8.00
N ASP A 68 8.88 16.21 7.53
CA ASP A 68 7.71 17.08 7.56
C ASP A 68 6.65 16.72 6.51
N GLN A 69 7.05 16.03 5.43
CA GLN A 69 6.16 15.56 4.36
C GLN A 69 5.51 14.20 4.67
N VAL A 70 5.99 13.48 5.69
CA VAL A 70 5.46 12.18 6.09
C VAL A 70 4.06 12.34 6.69
N ASP A 71 3.10 11.61 6.12
CA ASP A 71 1.73 11.45 6.61
C ASP A 71 1.45 9.98 6.91
N SER A 72 2.02 9.46 8.00
CA SER A 72 1.78 8.07 8.44
C SER A 72 0.47 7.95 9.22
N ALA A 73 -0.23 6.82 9.10
CA ALA A 73 -1.46 6.58 9.85
C ALA A 73 -1.28 5.59 11.01
N VAL A 74 -0.42 4.59 10.81
CA VAL A 74 -0.17 3.46 11.71
C VAL A 74 1.23 3.56 12.29
N LEU A 75 2.24 3.87 11.46
CA LEU A 75 3.60 4.04 11.96
C LEU A 75 3.77 5.39 12.65
N SER A 76 4.31 5.35 13.87
CA SER A 76 4.85 6.53 14.53
C SER A 76 6.22 6.85 13.95
N LEU A 77 6.23 7.47 12.76
CA LEU A 77 7.43 8.11 12.20
C LEU A 77 7.54 9.49 12.84
N ASP A 78 7.79 9.52 14.15
CA ASP A 78 7.65 10.75 14.95
C ASP A 78 8.65 11.83 14.50
N LYS A 79 8.21 13.09 14.51
CA LYS A 79 8.98 14.22 13.97
C LYS A 79 10.14 14.66 14.89
N ALA A 80 10.18 14.16 16.12
CA ALA A 80 11.13 14.55 17.16
C ALA A 80 12.17 13.48 17.50
N GLU A 81 11.84 12.20 17.29
CA GLU A 81 12.77 11.10 17.49
C GLU A 81 13.53 10.84 16.20
N LYS A 82 14.87 10.79 16.28
CA LYS A 82 15.74 10.59 15.11
C LYS A 82 15.63 9.19 14.49
N GLU A 83 14.84 8.31 15.08
CA GLU A 83 14.78 6.90 14.71
C GLU A 83 13.32 6.45 14.61
N ALA A 84 12.92 6.02 13.42
CA ALA A 84 11.59 5.48 13.18
C ALA A 84 11.42 4.16 13.95
N VAL A 85 10.43 4.08 14.83
CA VAL A 85 10.14 2.84 15.57
C VAL A 85 9.28 1.93 14.69
N LEU A 86 9.92 0.98 14.03
CA LEU A 86 9.21 -0.09 13.30
C LEU A 86 8.61 -1.09 14.30
N PRO A 87 7.36 -1.55 14.07
CA PRO A 87 6.77 -2.65 14.83
C PRO A 87 7.66 -3.90 14.87
N ASP A 88 7.64 -4.62 16.00
CA ASP A 88 8.48 -5.80 16.24
C ASP A 88 8.41 -6.85 15.11
N PHE A 89 7.24 -7.06 14.50
CA PHE A 89 7.08 -8.05 13.43
C PHE A 89 7.78 -7.68 12.11
N LEU A 90 8.16 -6.41 11.95
CA LEU A 90 8.97 -5.92 10.83
C LEU A 90 10.47 -5.98 11.14
N LEU A 91 10.85 -6.14 12.41
CA LEU A 91 12.23 -6.30 12.84
C LEU A 91 12.69 -7.77 12.67
N SER A 92 14.00 -7.98 12.50
CA SER A 92 14.57 -9.33 12.49
C SER A 92 14.79 -9.84 13.91
N GLU A 93 14.21 -11.00 14.26
CA GLU A 93 14.34 -11.63 15.58
C GLU A 93 15.78 -12.08 15.89
N GLU A 94 16.61 -12.29 14.87
CA GLU A 94 18.01 -12.69 15.02
C GLU A 94 18.86 -11.86 14.04
N ALA A 95 19.85 -11.13 14.53
CA ALA A 95 20.91 -10.64 13.66
C ALA A 95 22.24 -10.62 14.40
N THR A 96 23.17 -11.40 13.87
CA THR A 96 24.61 -11.25 14.10
C THR A 96 25.10 -9.97 13.42
N GLU A 97 26.23 -9.40 13.83
CA GLU A 97 26.75 -8.11 13.31
C GLU A 97 26.90 -8.06 11.77
N GLU A 98 27.18 -9.19 11.11
CA GLU A 98 27.23 -9.29 9.64
C GLU A 98 25.85 -9.25 8.95
N GLN A 99 24.78 -9.62 9.67
CA GLN A 99 23.39 -9.56 9.20
C GLN A 99 22.74 -8.19 9.48
N GLN A 100 23.45 -7.25 10.11
CA GLN A 100 22.93 -5.90 10.34
C GLN A 100 22.82 -5.07 9.05
N ASN A 101 23.63 -5.35 8.03
CA ASN A 101 23.41 -4.81 6.68
C ASN A 101 22.18 -5.44 5.99
N ASP A 102 21.84 -6.67 6.36
CA ASP A 102 20.70 -7.43 5.81
C ASP A 102 19.37 -7.10 6.54
N ARG A 103 19.45 -6.54 7.78
CA ARG A 103 18.32 -5.95 8.52
C ARG A 103 17.61 -4.83 7.76
N SER A 104 18.28 -4.22 6.79
CA SER A 104 17.86 -2.99 6.11
C SER A 104 17.52 -3.17 4.63
N SER A 105 17.51 -4.40 4.11
CA SER A 105 16.99 -4.60 2.76
C SER A 105 15.49 -4.31 2.78
N ILE A 106 15.08 -3.29 2.04
CA ILE A 106 13.68 -2.90 1.83
C ILE A 106 12.82 -4.12 1.46
N ASP A 107 13.36 -5.04 0.66
CA ASP A 107 12.68 -6.25 0.24
C ASP A 107 12.38 -7.20 1.42
N ALA A 108 13.28 -7.27 2.41
CA ALA A 108 13.04 -8.06 3.63
C ALA A 108 11.92 -7.45 4.49
N ILE A 109 11.83 -6.12 4.58
CA ILE A 109 10.74 -5.42 5.29
C ILE A 109 9.40 -5.73 4.61
N TRP A 110 9.36 -5.60 3.27
CA TRP A 110 8.15 -5.93 2.50
C TRP A 110 7.77 -7.40 2.61
N SER A 111 8.75 -8.30 2.65
CA SER A 111 8.51 -9.73 2.85
C SER A 111 7.85 -10.02 4.20
N ARG A 112 8.36 -9.42 5.28
CA ARG A 112 7.76 -9.54 6.62
C ARG A 112 6.36 -8.92 6.67
N TYR A 113 6.18 -7.76 6.05
CA TYR A 113 4.88 -7.11 5.94
C TYR A 113 3.85 -8.03 5.25
N PHE A 114 4.16 -8.59 4.07
CA PHE A 114 3.21 -9.43 3.33
C PHE A 114 2.87 -10.73 4.06
N HIS A 115 3.86 -11.37 4.71
CA HIS A 115 3.61 -12.53 5.57
C HIS A 115 2.69 -12.18 6.75
N HIS A 116 2.94 -11.05 7.40
CA HIS A 116 2.09 -10.58 8.50
C HIS A 116 0.68 -10.24 8.02
N ALA A 117 0.56 -9.53 6.90
CA ALA A 117 -0.69 -9.19 6.25
C ALA A 117 -1.51 -10.45 5.90
N ALA A 118 -0.86 -11.48 5.36
CA ALA A 118 -1.52 -12.76 5.04
C ALA A 118 -2.01 -13.48 6.30
N SER A 119 -1.24 -13.44 7.39
CA SER A 119 -1.65 -13.94 8.70
C SER A 119 -2.85 -13.18 9.28
N VAL A 120 -2.86 -11.84 9.15
CA VAL A 120 -4.01 -11.00 9.54
C VAL A 120 -5.24 -11.33 8.70
N ALA A 121 -5.12 -11.43 7.38
CA ALA A 121 -6.21 -11.81 6.48
C ALA A 121 -6.85 -13.14 6.89
N LYS A 122 -6.03 -14.15 7.19
CA LYS A 122 -6.49 -15.47 7.67
C LYS A 122 -7.22 -15.37 9.01
N ARG A 123 -6.68 -14.63 9.99
CA ARG A 123 -7.29 -14.47 11.33
C ARG A 123 -8.60 -13.69 11.27
N ALA A 124 -8.64 -12.64 10.47
CA ALA A 124 -9.83 -11.81 10.26
C ALA A 124 -10.87 -12.47 9.33
N ARG A 125 -10.48 -13.55 8.63
CA ARG A 125 -11.26 -14.19 7.55
C ARG A 125 -11.65 -13.20 6.45
N SER A 126 -10.78 -12.24 6.16
CA SER A 126 -10.97 -11.29 5.06
C SER A 126 -10.54 -11.94 3.74
N SER A 127 -11.51 -12.22 2.88
CA SER A 127 -11.25 -12.69 1.52
C SER A 127 -10.63 -11.61 0.65
N PHE A 128 -11.06 -10.36 0.83
CA PHE A 128 -10.53 -9.21 0.10
C PHE A 128 -9.05 -9.00 0.42
N LEU A 129 -8.66 -8.89 1.69
CA LEU A 129 -7.26 -8.63 2.05
C LEU A 129 -6.35 -9.74 1.53
N LYS A 130 -6.81 -11.00 1.58
CA LYS A 130 -6.06 -12.13 1.00
C LYS A 130 -5.85 -11.95 -0.51
N ALA A 131 -6.90 -11.62 -1.25
CA ALA A 131 -6.83 -11.42 -2.70
C ALA A 131 -5.96 -10.20 -3.06
N TRP A 132 -6.12 -9.10 -2.31
CA TRP A 132 -5.34 -7.88 -2.48
C TRP A 132 -3.84 -8.11 -2.29
N ILE A 133 -3.45 -8.87 -1.25
CA ILE A 133 -2.05 -9.26 -1.04
C ILE A 133 -1.52 -10.07 -2.23
N GLY A 134 -2.31 -11.04 -2.72
CA GLY A 134 -1.90 -11.85 -3.86
C GLY A 134 -1.68 -11.02 -5.13
N PHE A 135 -2.57 -10.06 -5.37
CA PHE A 135 -2.45 -9.11 -6.46
C PHE A 135 -1.21 -8.20 -6.32
N GLU A 136 -1.00 -7.55 -5.17
CA GLU A 136 0.14 -6.65 -4.96
C GLU A 136 1.49 -7.37 -5.04
N VAL A 137 1.60 -8.56 -4.44
CA VAL A 137 2.80 -9.39 -4.51
C VAL A 137 3.07 -9.83 -5.94
N GLY A 138 2.04 -10.29 -6.66
CA GLY A 138 2.16 -10.70 -8.06
C GLY A 138 2.59 -9.55 -8.97
N LEU A 139 1.97 -8.39 -8.82
CA LEU A 139 2.32 -7.18 -9.58
C LEU A 139 3.77 -6.75 -9.31
N ARG A 140 4.17 -6.66 -8.03
CA ARG A 140 5.55 -6.33 -7.65
C ARG A 140 6.55 -7.28 -8.28
N ASN A 141 6.32 -8.59 -8.16
CA ASN A 141 7.23 -9.60 -8.68
C ASN A 141 7.30 -9.59 -10.21
N ALA A 142 6.19 -9.35 -10.90
CA ALA A 142 6.17 -9.22 -12.36
C ALA A 142 7.00 -8.01 -12.85
N LEU A 143 6.93 -6.88 -12.13
CA LEU A 143 7.76 -5.70 -12.40
C LEU A 143 9.24 -5.99 -12.14
N VAL A 144 9.57 -6.65 -11.03
CA VAL A 144 10.94 -7.06 -10.70
C VAL A 144 11.51 -7.97 -11.80
N THR A 145 10.78 -9.01 -12.20
CA THR A 145 11.22 -9.90 -13.28
C THR A 145 11.53 -9.15 -14.57
N THR A 146 10.64 -8.24 -14.98
CA THR A 146 10.82 -7.44 -16.20
C THR A 146 12.03 -6.50 -16.11
N ARG A 147 12.21 -5.85 -14.95
CA ARG A 147 13.33 -4.94 -14.70
C ARG A 147 14.66 -5.69 -14.63
N SER A 148 14.71 -6.83 -13.96
CA SER A 148 15.91 -7.66 -13.86
C SER A 148 16.35 -8.20 -15.22
N HIS A 149 15.40 -8.61 -16.08
CA HIS A 149 15.73 -8.98 -17.46
C HIS A 149 16.36 -7.84 -18.26
N THR A 150 15.81 -6.62 -18.14
CA THR A 150 16.36 -5.43 -18.79
C THR A 150 17.77 -5.08 -18.28
N LEU A 151 18.05 -5.36 -17.01
CA LEU A 151 19.33 -5.07 -16.35
C LEU A 151 20.31 -6.25 -16.36
N GLU A 152 19.97 -7.36 -17.01
CA GLU A 152 20.76 -8.60 -17.02
C GLU A 152 21.09 -9.15 -15.61
N LEU A 153 20.17 -8.96 -14.65
CA LEU A 153 20.25 -9.45 -13.28
C LEU A 153 19.41 -10.72 -13.10
N ASP A 154 19.77 -11.55 -12.10
CA ASP A 154 18.91 -12.67 -11.68
C ASP A 154 17.68 -12.12 -10.93
N PRO A 155 16.44 -12.33 -11.42
CA PRO A 155 15.24 -11.87 -10.75
C PRO A 155 15.02 -12.54 -9.39
N THR A 156 15.50 -13.78 -9.21
CA THR A 156 15.22 -14.61 -8.03
C THR A 156 15.69 -13.95 -6.73
N SER A 157 16.79 -13.19 -6.79
CA SER A 157 17.35 -12.47 -5.65
C SER A 157 16.51 -11.28 -5.16
N TYR A 158 15.53 -10.84 -5.96
CA TYR A 158 14.73 -9.64 -5.70
C TYR A 158 13.23 -9.93 -5.56
N LEU A 159 12.81 -11.19 -5.71
CA LEU A 159 11.41 -11.57 -5.54
C LEU A 159 11.00 -11.47 -4.08
N VAL A 160 9.86 -10.83 -3.84
CA VAL A 160 9.27 -10.69 -2.51
C VAL A 160 8.14 -11.69 -2.38
N THR A 161 8.28 -12.65 -1.48
CA THR A 161 7.22 -13.62 -1.08
C THR A 161 6.46 -14.23 -2.26
N PRO A 162 7.12 -14.79 -3.29
CA PRO A 162 6.47 -15.25 -4.51
C PRO A 162 5.38 -16.31 -4.28
N GLU A 163 5.43 -17.02 -3.16
CA GLU A 163 4.42 -17.98 -2.72
C GLU A 163 3.06 -17.35 -2.37
N LEU A 164 3.01 -16.05 -2.07
CA LEU A 164 1.77 -15.31 -1.77
C LEU A 164 1.10 -14.73 -3.02
N ALA A 165 1.79 -14.67 -4.15
CA ALA A 165 1.27 -14.09 -5.39
C ALA A 165 0.02 -14.82 -5.89
N ASP A 166 -0.91 -14.07 -6.48
CA ASP A 166 -1.99 -14.65 -7.26
C ASP A 166 -1.41 -15.21 -8.58
N LYS A 167 -1.52 -16.54 -8.74
CA LYS A 167 -0.98 -17.28 -9.88
C LYS A 167 -1.91 -17.30 -11.09
N ASP A 168 -3.18 -17.00 -10.88
CA ASP A 168 -4.21 -17.04 -11.93
C ASP A 168 -4.35 -15.68 -12.61
N MET A 169 -3.82 -14.62 -12.01
CA MET A 169 -3.82 -13.27 -12.55
C MET A 169 -2.76 -13.08 -13.64
N ASP A 170 -3.16 -12.47 -14.77
CA ASP A 170 -2.25 -12.08 -15.85
C ASP A 170 -1.79 -10.61 -15.70
N TYR A 171 -0.51 -10.42 -15.39
CA TYR A 171 0.10 -9.10 -15.25
C TYR A 171 0.73 -8.57 -16.55
N SER A 172 0.69 -9.32 -17.65
CA SER A 172 1.39 -8.98 -18.89
C SER A 172 0.97 -7.63 -19.47
N HIS A 173 -0.33 -7.33 -19.45
CA HIS A 173 -0.87 -6.07 -19.97
C HIS A 173 -0.37 -4.86 -19.18
N VAL A 174 -0.46 -4.90 -17.84
CA VAL A 174 0.00 -3.79 -16.98
C VAL A 174 1.52 -3.61 -17.06
N VAL A 175 2.28 -4.71 -17.08
CA VAL A 175 3.75 -4.67 -17.22
C VAL A 175 4.16 -4.08 -18.57
N SER A 176 3.48 -4.47 -19.67
CA SER A 176 3.77 -3.93 -20.99
C SER A 176 3.48 -2.43 -21.07
N ALA A 177 2.33 -1.99 -20.54
CA ALA A 177 1.97 -0.58 -20.48
C ALA A 177 2.95 0.24 -19.61
N TRP A 178 3.34 -0.29 -18.45
CA TRP A 178 4.35 0.31 -17.58
C TRP A 178 5.70 0.46 -18.27
N SER A 179 6.17 -0.59 -18.95
CA SER A 179 7.45 -0.58 -19.65
C SER A 179 7.46 0.35 -20.87
N ALA A 180 6.29 0.60 -21.49
CA ALA A 180 6.14 1.48 -22.65
C ALA A 180 5.87 2.95 -22.27
N ALA A 181 5.72 3.26 -20.98
CA ALA A 181 5.42 4.61 -20.53
C ALA A 181 6.54 5.60 -20.87
N ALA A 182 6.14 6.82 -21.26
CA ALA A 182 7.07 7.84 -21.75
C ALA A 182 8.00 8.40 -20.65
N ASP A 183 7.55 8.39 -19.40
CA ASP A 183 8.30 8.88 -18.25
C ASP A 183 7.89 8.13 -16.96
N PRO A 184 8.69 8.23 -15.87
CA PRO A 184 8.41 7.51 -14.62
C PRO A 184 7.06 7.86 -13.97
N LEU A 185 6.55 9.08 -14.18
CA LEU A 185 5.27 9.49 -13.62
C LEU A 185 4.12 8.81 -14.38
N ALA A 186 4.19 8.76 -15.72
CA ALA A 186 3.25 8.02 -16.54
C ALA A 186 3.30 6.50 -16.23
N ALA A 187 4.49 5.97 -15.98
CA ALA A 187 4.66 4.57 -15.56
C ALA A 187 3.95 4.30 -14.23
N LEU A 188 4.08 5.22 -13.26
CA LEU A 188 3.39 5.12 -11.97
C LEU A 188 1.88 5.24 -12.09
N GLU A 189 1.39 6.12 -12.97
CA GLU A 189 -0.04 6.27 -13.28
C GLU A 189 -0.65 4.96 -13.79
N VAL A 190 0.08 4.23 -14.67
CA VAL A 190 -0.36 2.92 -15.17
C VAL A 190 -0.55 1.92 -14.02
N LEU A 191 0.39 1.89 -13.06
CA LEU A 191 0.31 0.97 -11.92
C LEU A 191 -0.85 1.33 -11.00
N ASP A 192 -1.00 2.59 -10.63
CA ASP A 192 -2.05 3.03 -9.70
C ASP A 192 -3.45 2.93 -10.33
N LYS A 193 -3.56 3.14 -11.64
CA LYS A 193 -4.81 2.86 -12.37
C LYS A 193 -5.13 1.37 -12.38
N SER A 194 -4.14 0.50 -12.61
CA SER A 194 -4.36 -0.95 -12.56
C SER A 194 -4.81 -1.41 -11.16
N ARG A 195 -4.26 -0.81 -10.10
CA ARG A 195 -4.73 -1.03 -8.72
C ARG A 195 -6.16 -0.58 -8.53
N TRP A 196 -6.49 0.62 -9.02
CA TRP A 196 -7.83 1.18 -8.91
C TRP A 196 -8.87 0.32 -9.62
N ASP A 197 -8.58 -0.10 -10.86
CA ASP A 197 -9.45 -0.96 -11.66
C ASP A 197 -9.67 -2.31 -10.96
N TRP A 198 -8.61 -2.91 -10.41
CA TRP A 198 -8.72 -4.15 -9.62
C TRP A 198 -9.64 -3.96 -8.39
N LEU A 199 -9.51 -2.83 -7.68
CA LEU A 199 -10.37 -2.50 -6.53
C LEU A 199 -11.83 -2.30 -6.92
N ASP A 200 -12.11 -1.74 -8.10
CA ASP A 200 -13.47 -1.61 -8.63
C ASP A 200 -14.12 -2.98 -8.90
N GLU A 201 -13.37 -3.93 -9.44
CA GLU A 201 -13.83 -5.29 -9.72
C GLU A 201 -14.05 -6.12 -8.44
N HIS A 202 -13.26 -5.88 -7.40
CA HIS A 202 -13.28 -6.66 -6.15
C HIS A 202 -14.05 -5.98 -5.00
N GLY A 203 -14.71 -4.86 -5.29
CA GLY A 203 -15.36 -3.99 -4.31
C GLY A 203 -16.59 -4.58 -3.58
N GLY A 204 -17.33 -5.47 -4.25
CA GLY A 204 -18.59 -6.04 -3.75
C GLY A 204 -19.62 -4.97 -3.36
N TRP A 205 -20.48 -4.55 -4.28
CA TRP A 205 -21.32 -3.37 -4.04
C TRP A 205 -22.54 -3.70 -3.16
N TYR A 206 -22.85 -2.83 -2.19
CA TYR A 206 -24.08 -2.86 -1.37
C TYR A 206 -24.26 -4.11 -0.49
N SER A 207 -23.17 -4.76 -0.10
CA SER A 207 -23.14 -5.91 0.81
C SER A 207 -23.11 -5.53 2.30
N PHE A 208 -22.81 -4.25 2.61
CA PHE A 208 -22.53 -3.72 3.95
C PHE A 208 -21.52 -4.56 4.74
N SER A 209 -20.55 -5.14 4.03
CA SER A 209 -19.57 -6.06 4.59
C SER A 209 -18.26 -5.35 4.93
N ALA A 210 -17.38 -6.05 5.65
CA ALA A 210 -16.02 -5.56 5.91
C ALA A 210 -15.24 -5.30 4.62
N CYS A 211 -15.53 -6.05 3.55
CA CYS A 211 -14.89 -5.90 2.24
C CYS A 211 -15.03 -4.47 1.70
N GLU A 212 -16.22 -3.85 1.81
CA GLU A 212 -16.43 -2.48 1.32
C GLU A 212 -15.59 -1.45 2.08
N ILE A 213 -15.39 -1.65 3.39
CA ILE A 213 -14.52 -0.79 4.20
C ILE A 213 -13.06 -0.99 3.79
N GLU A 214 -12.64 -2.23 3.55
CA GLU A 214 -11.29 -2.57 3.13
C GLU A 214 -10.98 -1.98 1.73
N VAL A 215 -11.90 -2.11 0.79
CA VAL A 215 -11.81 -1.51 -0.57
C VAL A 215 -11.76 0.01 -0.48
N TYR A 216 -12.64 0.61 0.33
CA TYR A 216 -12.62 2.04 0.60
C TYR A 216 -11.26 2.49 1.14
N THR A 217 -10.70 1.75 2.09
CA THR A 217 -9.38 2.04 2.68
C THR A 217 -8.28 1.99 1.63
N ALA A 218 -8.24 0.94 0.80
CA ALA A 218 -7.24 0.80 -0.26
C ALA A 218 -7.33 1.92 -1.30
N LYS A 219 -8.54 2.31 -1.72
CA LYS A 219 -8.74 3.45 -2.62
C LYS A 219 -8.34 4.78 -1.98
N LEU A 220 -8.65 4.98 -0.69
CA LEU A 220 -8.24 6.17 0.03
C LEU A 220 -6.70 6.28 0.08
N VAL A 221 -6.00 5.17 0.30
CA VAL A 221 -4.53 5.12 0.21
C VAL A 221 -4.03 5.58 -1.16
N LEU A 222 -4.61 5.08 -2.26
CA LEU A 222 -4.23 5.51 -3.61
C LEU A 222 -4.47 7.01 -3.86
N LEU A 223 -5.57 7.58 -3.36
CA LEU A 223 -5.83 9.02 -3.47
C LEU A 223 -4.79 9.84 -2.71
N HIS A 224 -4.41 9.42 -1.49
CA HIS A 224 -3.37 10.09 -0.71
C HIS A 224 -2.01 10.00 -1.40
N HIS A 225 -1.66 8.82 -1.92
CA HIS A 225 -0.44 8.62 -2.68
C HIS A 225 -0.35 9.59 -3.88
N TRP A 226 -1.40 9.62 -4.71
CA TRP A 226 -1.43 10.49 -5.89
C TRP A 226 -1.40 11.98 -5.52
N ARG A 227 -2.05 12.35 -4.41
CA ARG A 227 -2.04 13.72 -3.91
C ARG A 227 -0.64 14.19 -3.52
N ARG A 228 0.18 13.33 -2.90
CA ARG A 228 1.58 13.65 -2.57
C ARG A 228 2.39 13.90 -3.84
N ILE A 229 2.31 12.98 -4.81
CA ILE A 229 3.02 13.10 -6.10
C ILE A 229 2.68 14.40 -6.84
N LEU A 230 1.39 14.74 -6.93
CA LEU A 230 0.94 15.97 -7.59
C LEU A 230 1.41 17.23 -6.85
N SER A 231 1.43 17.20 -5.52
CA SER A 231 1.90 18.31 -4.70
C SER A 231 3.40 18.56 -4.91
N ASP A 232 4.20 17.50 -4.97
CA ASP A 232 5.64 17.57 -5.21
C ASP A 232 5.95 18.11 -6.62
N LYS A 233 5.21 17.66 -7.64
CA LYS A 233 5.32 18.17 -9.01
C LYS A 233 5.04 19.67 -9.07
N GLN A 234 3.99 20.14 -8.38
CA GLN A 234 3.65 21.56 -8.32
C GLN A 234 4.73 22.39 -7.62
N GLN A 235 5.33 21.86 -6.54
CA GLN A 235 6.42 22.54 -5.82
C GLN A 235 7.69 22.64 -6.68
N ARG A 236 8.09 21.54 -7.33
CA ARG A 236 9.26 21.51 -8.23
C ARG A 236 9.09 22.49 -9.40
N ASN A 237 7.93 22.50 -10.05
CA ASN A 237 7.66 23.45 -11.14
C ASN A 237 7.76 24.91 -10.70
N LYS A 238 7.29 25.25 -9.48
CA LYS A 238 7.41 26.60 -8.92
C LYS A 238 8.85 26.98 -8.57
N ALA A 239 9.69 26.01 -8.18
CA ALA A 239 11.10 26.23 -7.88
C ALA A 239 11.93 26.46 -9.16
N SER A 240 11.62 25.78 -10.26
CA SER A 240 12.31 25.97 -11.56
C SER A 240 11.97 27.26 -12.30
N LEU A 241 10.94 27.99 -11.86
CA LEU A 241 10.50 29.28 -12.41
C LEU A 241 11.07 30.49 -11.64
N LYS A 242 11.87 30.28 -10.59
CA LYS A 242 12.56 31.30 -9.81
C LYS A 242 14.05 31.27 -10.07
#